data_AF-T1ASU6-F1
#
_entry.id   AF-T1ASU6-F1
#
_cell.length_a   1.000
_cell.length_b   1.000
_cell.length_c   1.000
_cell.angle_alpha   90.00
_cell.angle_beta   90.00
_cell.angle_gamma   90.00
#
_symmetry.space_group_name_H-M   'P 1'
#
loop_
_entity.id
_entity.type
_entity.pdbx_description
1 polymer ?
#
loop_
_entity_poly.entity_id
_entity_poly.type
_entity_poly.pdbx_seq_one_letter_code
_entity_poly.pdbx_strand_id
1 'polypeptide(L)' 'MQAPPDYENMRCDAVVFTGCPRVPIDDQERYTMPILTATEFRAAIRARKDSRYVMDEIVATD' A
#
# COMPACT_ATOMS: atom_id res chain seq x y z
N MET A 1 19.39 -1.11 5.44
CA MET A 1 18.05 -1.67 5.18
C MET A 1 17.47 -0.91 4.00
N GLN A 2 17.66 -1.47 2.81
CA GLN A 2 17.36 -0.86 1.51
C GLN A 2 15.86 -1.02 1.23
N ALA A 3 15.15 0.04 0.83
CA ALA A 3 13.91 -0.14 0.08
C ALA A 3 14.23 -1.04 -1.13
N PRO A 4 13.43 -2.08 -1.46
CA PRO A 4 13.74 -2.96 -2.59
C PRO A 4 13.94 -2.10 -3.85
N PRO A 5 15.15 -2.07 -4.43
CA PRO A 5 15.48 -1.22 -5.58
C PRO A 5 14.67 -1.58 -6.83
N ASP A 6 13.97 -2.70 -6.79
CA ASP A 6 13.17 -3.23 -7.89
C ASP A 6 12.00 -2.31 -8.25
N TYR A 7 11.37 -1.63 -7.28
CA TYR A 7 10.21 -0.77 -7.55
C TYR A 7 10.57 0.49 -8.36
N GLU A 8 11.72 1.10 -8.06
CA GLU A 8 12.22 2.24 -8.82
C GLU A 8 12.61 1.84 -10.25
N ASN A 9 13.17 0.63 -10.41
CA ASN A 9 13.52 0.08 -11.72
C ASN A 9 12.29 -0.25 -12.57
N MET A 10 11.17 -0.64 -11.96
CA MET A 10 9.90 -0.90 -12.64
C MET A 10 9.18 0.38 -13.09
N ARG A 11 9.62 1.56 -12.65
CA ARG A 11 9.04 2.87 -12.98
C ARG A 11 7.53 2.93 -12.73
N CYS A 12 7.07 2.33 -11.63
CA CYS A 12 5.66 2.41 -11.24
C CYS A 12 5.37 3.77 -10.58
N ASP A 13 4.24 4.39 -10.93
CA ASP A 13 3.81 5.65 -10.31
C ASP A 13 3.28 5.46 -8.87
N ALA A 14 2.79 4.26 -8.57
CA ALA A 14 2.32 3.84 -7.25
C ALA A 14 2.41 2.30 -7.13
N VAL A 15 2.50 1.80 -5.90
CA VAL A 15 2.53 0.35 -5.63
C VAL A 15 1.39 0.00 -4.68
N VAL A 16 0.69 -1.11 -4.96
CA VAL A 16 -0.27 -1.69 -4.02
C VAL A 16 0.38 -2.90 -3.36
N PHE A 17 0.56 -2.82 -2.05
CA PHE A 17 1.23 -3.85 -1.26
C PHE A 17 0.20 -4.81 -0.65
N THR A 18 0.22 -6.07 -1.08
CA THR A 18 -0.69 -7.13 -0.60
C THR A 18 -0.01 -8.10 0.39
N GLY A 19 1.18 -7.74 0.89
CA GLY A 19 1.91 -8.50 1.89
C GLY A 19 1.50 -8.14 3.31
N CYS A 20 2.47 -8.05 4.22
CA CYS A 20 2.21 -7.55 5.57
C CYS A 20 1.64 -6.11 5.51
N PRO A 21 0.43 -5.86 6.05
CA PRO A 21 -0.25 -4.57 5.94
C PRO A 21 0.48 -3.44 6.67
N ARG A 22 1.42 -3.77 7.56
CA ARG A 22 2.23 -2.79 8.29
C ARG A 22 3.31 -2.13 7.43
N VAL A 23 3.79 -2.78 6.37
CA VAL A 23 4.86 -2.22 5.52
C VAL A 23 4.45 -0.89 4.87
N PRO A 24 3.29 -0.79 4.18
CA PRO A 24 2.85 0.49 3.61
C PRO A 24 2.61 1.58 4.66
N ILE A 25 2.35 1.22 5.93
CA ILE A 25 2.07 2.17 7.01
C ILE A 25 3.37 2.63 7.72
N ASP A 26 4.19 1.67 8.14
CA ASP A 26 5.38 1.91 8.97
C ASP A 26 6.60 2.36 8.14
N ASP A 27 6.73 1.86 6.91
CA ASP A 27 7.91 2.10 6.05
C ASP A 27 7.65 3.07 4.90
N GLN A 28 6.52 3.79 4.88
CA GLN A 28 6.14 4.69 3.79
C GLN A 28 7.22 5.73 3.47
N GLU A 29 7.88 6.28 4.49
CA GLU A 29 8.94 7.30 4.35
C GLU A 29 10.19 6.77 3.63
N ARG A 30 10.37 5.45 3.54
CA ARG A 30 11.53 4.84 2.87
C ARG A 30 11.34 4.75 1.36
N TYR A 31 10.13 4.94 0.85
CA TYR A 31 9.81 4.80 -0.56
C TYR A 31 9.62 6.16 -1.21
N THR A 32 10.17 6.31 -2.41
CA THR A 32 10.06 7.54 -3.23
C THR A 32 8.68 7.67 -3.89
N MET A 33 7.95 6.58 -3.98
CA MET A 33 6.61 6.46 -4.58
C MET A 33 5.56 6.10 -3.53
N PRO A 34 4.28 6.48 -3.74
CA PRO A 34 3.20 6.10 -2.84
C PRO A 34 3.00 4.58 -2.83
N ILE A 35 3.07 3.99 -1.64
CA ILE A 35 2.70 2.60 -1.40
C ILE A 35 1.37 2.59 -0.66
N LEU A 36 0.41 1.88 -1.23
CA LEU A 36 -0.95 1.77 -0.72
C LEU A 36 -1.22 0.35 -0.26
N THR A 37 -2.02 0.22 0.79
CA THR A 37 -2.71 -1.03 1.11
C THR A 37 -3.79 -1.34 0.07
N ALA A 38 -4.23 -2.60 0.01
CA ALA A 38 -5.34 -2.99 -0.88
C ALA A 38 -6.63 -2.21 -0.58
N THR A 39 -6.84 -1.88 0.70
CA THR A 39 -8.01 -1.13 1.17
C THR A 39 -7.92 0.35 0.77
N GLU A 40 -6.75 0.99 0.88
CA GLU A 40 -6.53 2.36 0.41
C GLU A 40 -6.67 2.50 -1.11
N PHE A 41 -6.14 1.53 -1.87
CA PHE A 41 -6.30 1.52 -3.32
C PHE A 41 -7.78 1.43 -3.73
N ARG A 42 -8.56 0.58 -3.05
CA ARG A 42 -10.02 0.50 -3.26
C ARG A 42 -10.72 1.81 -2.93
N ALA A 43 -10.32 2.51 -1.88
CA ALA A 43 -10.86 3.82 -1.54
C ALA A 43 -10.51 4.88 -2.60
N ALA A 44 -9.28 4.84 -3.12
CA ALA A 44 -8.82 5.77 -4.16
C ALA A 44 -9.56 5.59 -5.49
N ILE A 45 -9.77 4.34 -5.93
CA ILE A 45 -10.49 4.05 -7.19
C ILE A 45 -12.00 4.24 -7.03
N ARG A 46 -12.55 3.80 -5.90
CA ARG A 46 -13.99 3.86 -5.66
C ARG A 46 -14.27 5.20 -4.99
N ALA A 47 -14.52 6.23 -5.80
CA ALA A 47 -14.82 7.63 -5.41
C ALA A 47 -16.04 7.80 -4.48
N ARG A 48 -16.08 7.11 -3.34
CA ARG A 48 -17.07 7.29 -2.29
C ARG A 48 -16.57 8.39 -1.37
N LYS A 49 -17.35 9.47 -1.32
CA LYS A 49 -17.07 10.73 -0.59
C LYS A 49 -17.01 10.56 0.93
N ASP A 50 -17.34 9.37 1.43
CA ASP A 50 -17.72 9.08 2.81
C ASP A 50 -17.21 7.70 3.27
N SER A 51 -16.22 7.11 2.57
CA SER A 51 -15.55 5.91 3.06
C SER A 51 -14.64 6.26 4.24
N ARG A 52 -15.04 5.84 5.44
CA ARG A 52 -14.14 5.81 6.60
C ARG A 52 -12.88 5.04 6.24
N TYR A 53 -11.73 5.52 6.70
CA TYR A 53 -10.48 4.79 6.60
C TYR A 53 -10.61 3.45 7.35
N VAL A 54 -10.20 2.37 6.71
CA VAL A 54 -10.23 1.01 7.28
C VAL A 54 -8.82 0.46 7.17
N MET A 55 -8.30 -0.05 8.28
CA MET A 55 -7.01 -0.72 8.32
C MET A 55 -7.06 -2.03 7.55
N ASP A 56 -5.98 -2.33 6.82
CA ASP A 56 -5.87 -3.57 6.07
C ASP A 56 -5.50 -4.73 7.01
N GLU A 57 -6.27 -5.81 6.98
CA GLU A 57 -6.13 -6.95 7.90
C GLU A 57 -6.05 -8.27 7.12
N ILE A 58 -5.13 -9.14 7.53
CA ILE A 58 -5.07 -10.53 7.06
C ILE A 58 -5.88 -11.38 8.05
N VAL A 59 -7.15 -11.64 7.72
CA VAL A 59 -8.12 -12.30 8.63
C VAL A 59 -8.11 -13.82 8.55
N ALA A 60 -7.51 -14.42 7.52
CA ALA A 60 -7.38 -15.86 7.37
C ALA A 60 -6.07 -16.18 6.63
N THR A 61 -5.26 -17.05 7.23
CA THR A 61 -4.13 -17.71 6.60
C THR A 61 -4.31 -19.19 6.93
N ASP A 62 -4.55 -20.02 5.94
CA ASP A 62 -4.53 -21.49 6.09
C ASP A 62 -3.07 -21.97 6.22
#